data_AF-A0A930F0H0-F1
#
_entry.id   AF-A0A930F0H0-F1
#
_cell.length_a   1.000
_cell.length_b   1.000
_cell.length_c   1.000
_cell.angle_alpha   90.00
_cell.angle_beta   90.00
_cell.angle_gamma   90.00
#
_symmetry.space_group_name_H-M   'P 1'
#
loop_
_entity.id
_entity.type
_entity.pdbx_description
1 polymer ?
#
loop_
_entity_poly.entity_id
_entity_poly.type
_entity_poly.pdbx_seq_one_letter_code
_entity_poly.pdbx_strand_id
1 'polypeptide(L)'
;MEIQNTENPNVIKFVTDRTLISGSLELDRNSNISNVPLAQELFQYPFVKSIFITANFIAVAKENIVEWDLVADNLQNIILESLDDFPEIIYSEESTAPIFYSEKTPNPSVVKFVSEHQLIDGFLELKSLQEAEKVPLAKKLFGNFPFVKEVFINDNFISITKIDDVSWEEITQKILDFLSDFIKNEKLVSKIEGIQQNASKSVANKQ
;
A
#
# COMPACT_ATOMS: atom_id res chain seq x y z
N MET A 1 28.02 -7.34 -6.43
CA MET A 1 27.92 -7.94 -5.08
C MET A 1 29.01 -8.99 -4.95
N GLU A 2 29.67 -9.08 -3.80
CA GLU A 2 30.77 -10.01 -3.51
C GLU A 2 30.39 -10.94 -2.34
N ILE A 3 30.76 -12.21 -2.41
CA ILE A 3 30.51 -13.19 -1.34
C ILE A 3 31.76 -13.30 -0.46
N GLN A 4 31.61 -13.18 0.86
CA GLN A 4 32.69 -13.29 1.83
C GLN A 4 32.34 -14.29 2.93
N ASN A 5 33.27 -15.22 3.18
CA ASN A 5 33.20 -16.13 4.30
C ASN A 5 33.43 -15.41 5.63
N THR A 6 32.86 -15.92 6.71
CA THR A 6 33.09 -15.40 8.06
C THR A 6 33.81 -16.42 8.93
N GLU A 7 34.25 -16.00 10.11
CA GLU A 7 34.81 -16.93 11.12
C GLU A 7 33.78 -17.98 11.57
N ASN A 8 32.48 -17.67 11.44
CA ASN A 8 31.41 -18.62 11.69
C ASN A 8 31.06 -19.36 10.39
N PRO A 9 31.29 -20.68 10.29
CA PRO A 9 31.03 -21.45 9.06
C PRO A 9 29.55 -21.48 8.68
N ASN A 10 28.64 -21.21 9.63
CA ASN A 10 27.21 -21.13 9.36
C ASN A 10 26.75 -19.74 8.91
N VAL A 11 27.66 -18.78 8.73
CA VAL A 11 27.32 -17.41 8.32
C VAL A 11 28.18 -17.01 7.12
N ILE A 12 27.51 -16.50 6.09
CA ILE A 12 28.15 -15.93 4.90
C ILE A 12 27.69 -14.49 4.72
N LYS A 13 28.56 -13.64 4.17
CA LYS A 13 28.27 -12.22 3.89
C LYS A 13 28.17 -11.99 2.40
N PHE A 14 27.19 -11.19 2.02
CA PHE A 14 27.00 -10.63 0.69
C PHE A 14 27.27 -9.13 0.77
N VAL A 15 28.43 -8.71 0.30
CA VAL A 15 28.91 -7.33 0.35
C VAL A 15 28.44 -6.58 -0.90
N THR A 16 27.89 -5.39 -0.68
CA THR A 16 27.41 -4.49 -1.73
C THR A 16 28.24 -3.22 -1.78
N ASP A 17 28.25 -2.60 -2.95
CA ASP A 17 28.86 -1.33 -3.28
C ASP A 17 27.94 -0.12 -3.00
N ARG A 18 26.66 -0.36 -2.72
CA ARG A 18 25.67 0.67 -2.36
C ARG A 18 25.27 0.59 -0.89
N THR A 19 24.82 1.71 -0.34
CA THR A 19 24.25 1.73 1.01
C THR A 19 22.84 1.15 1.00
N LEU A 20 22.60 0.12 1.83
CA LEU A 20 21.29 -0.55 1.97
C LEU A 20 20.41 0.14 3.02
N ILE A 21 20.93 0.33 4.23
CA ILE A 21 20.26 1.01 5.35
C ILE A 21 21.25 1.83 6.17
N SER A 22 20.78 2.88 6.84
CA SER A 22 21.64 3.73 7.69
C SER A 22 22.03 3.11 9.03
N GLY A 23 21.46 1.95 9.39
CA GLY A 23 21.69 1.26 10.66
C GLY A 23 21.97 -0.22 10.47
N SER A 24 21.42 -1.05 11.36
CA SER A 24 21.43 -2.50 11.25
C SER A 24 20.03 -3.05 11.49
N LEU A 25 19.69 -4.13 10.78
CA LEU A 25 18.46 -4.87 10.95
C LEU A 25 18.80 -6.35 11.12
N GLU A 26 18.33 -6.96 12.20
CA GLU A 26 18.44 -8.39 12.44
C GLU A 26 17.05 -9.02 12.38
N LEU A 27 16.90 -10.07 11.58
CA LEU A 27 15.66 -10.79 11.38
C LEU A 27 15.90 -12.27 11.55
N ASP A 28 15.00 -12.92 12.26
CA ASP A 28 14.92 -14.36 12.41
C ASP A 28 13.57 -14.91 11.91
N ARG A 29 13.38 -16.22 12.03
CA ARG A 29 12.14 -16.91 11.64
C ARG A 29 10.88 -16.44 12.37
N ASN A 30 11.02 -15.79 13.52
CA ASN A 30 9.90 -15.32 14.34
C ASN A 30 9.65 -13.82 14.17
N SER A 31 10.50 -13.13 13.40
CA SER A 31 10.41 -11.70 13.17
C SER A 31 9.23 -11.40 12.23
N ASN A 32 8.60 -10.23 12.42
CA ASN A 32 7.67 -9.73 11.41
C ASN A 32 8.48 -9.23 10.21
N ILE A 33 8.30 -9.89 9.06
CA ILE A 33 9.02 -9.61 7.81
C ILE A 33 8.10 -9.07 6.73
N SER A 34 6.84 -8.73 7.06
CA SER A 34 5.81 -8.32 6.09
C SER A 34 6.23 -7.13 5.25
N ASN A 35 7.12 -6.29 5.78
CA ASN A 35 7.62 -5.08 5.15
C ASN A 35 9.08 -5.14 4.71
N VAL A 36 9.68 -6.34 4.71
CA VAL A 36 11.06 -6.57 4.26
C VAL A 36 11.03 -7.62 3.15
N PRO A 37 10.77 -7.23 1.88
CA PRO A 37 10.63 -8.16 0.75
C PRO A 37 11.80 -9.13 0.61
N LEU A 38 13.03 -8.63 0.78
CA LEU A 38 14.23 -9.45 0.77
C LEU A 38 14.20 -10.58 1.81
N ALA A 39 13.69 -10.30 3.02
CA ALA A 39 13.57 -11.30 4.05
C ALA A 39 12.46 -12.31 3.74
N GLN A 40 11.37 -11.88 3.11
CA GLN A 40 10.31 -12.78 2.63
C GLN A 40 10.86 -13.81 1.65
N GLU A 41 11.64 -13.37 0.66
CA GLU A 41 12.29 -14.26 -0.32
C GLU A 41 13.29 -15.22 0.35
N LEU A 42 14.20 -14.69 1.18
CA LEU A 42 15.23 -15.49 1.82
C LEU A 42 14.66 -16.51 2.81
N PHE A 43 13.59 -16.19 3.54
CA PHE A 43 12.96 -17.13 4.46
C PHE A 43 12.08 -18.19 3.77
N GLN A 44 11.84 -18.14 2.46
CA GLN A 44 11.25 -19.28 1.74
C GLN A 44 12.16 -20.52 1.76
N TYR A 45 13.47 -20.31 1.92
CA TYR A 45 14.46 -21.38 1.97
C TYR A 45 14.57 -21.93 3.38
N PRO A 46 14.21 -23.20 3.66
CA PRO A 46 14.08 -23.73 5.03
C PRO A 46 15.40 -23.76 5.82
N PHE A 47 16.54 -23.72 5.13
CA PHE A 47 17.85 -23.69 5.79
C PHE A 47 18.25 -22.30 6.27
N VAL A 48 17.62 -21.20 5.83
CA VAL A 48 17.99 -19.85 6.28
C VAL A 48 17.51 -19.64 7.71
N LYS A 49 18.41 -19.40 8.65
CA LYS A 49 18.10 -19.27 10.07
C LYS A 49 17.80 -17.82 10.46
N SER A 50 18.67 -16.90 10.05
CA SER A 50 18.55 -15.47 10.32
C SER A 50 19.28 -14.65 9.26
N ILE A 51 18.91 -13.38 9.16
CA ILE A 51 19.42 -12.41 8.21
C ILE A 51 19.84 -11.17 9.00
N PHE A 52 21.04 -10.66 8.74
CA PHE A 52 21.54 -9.43 9.32
C PHE A 52 21.95 -8.46 8.23
N ILE A 53 21.24 -7.33 8.14
CA ILE A 53 21.42 -6.31 7.11
C ILE A 53 22.10 -5.11 7.75
N THR A 54 23.08 -4.54 7.08
CA THR A 54 23.78 -3.32 7.47
C THR A 54 23.86 -2.34 6.31
N ALA A 55 24.55 -1.22 6.48
CA ALA A 55 24.84 -0.29 5.40
C ALA A 55 25.44 -0.97 4.16
N ASN A 56 26.40 -1.89 4.31
CA ASN A 56 27.23 -2.33 3.16
C ASN A 56 27.22 -3.85 2.93
N PHE A 57 26.51 -4.63 3.75
CA PHE A 57 26.42 -6.07 3.53
C PHE A 57 25.15 -6.66 4.15
N ILE A 58 24.77 -7.82 3.61
CA ILE A 58 23.75 -8.73 4.14
C ILE A 58 24.46 -10.00 4.60
N ALA A 59 24.35 -10.38 5.86
CA ALA A 59 24.82 -11.67 6.34
C ALA A 59 23.64 -12.63 6.48
N VAL A 60 23.82 -13.86 6.01
CA VAL A 60 22.81 -14.92 6.11
C VAL A 60 23.40 -16.04 6.96
N ALA A 61 22.70 -16.38 8.04
CA ALA A 61 23.01 -17.55 8.85
C ALA A 61 22.18 -18.74 8.35
N LYS A 62 22.79 -19.93 8.25
CA LYS A 62 22.09 -21.17 7.89
C LYS A 62 21.99 -22.15 9.05
N GLU A 63 20.98 -23.01 8.97
CA GLU A 63 20.96 -24.30 9.65
C GLU A 63 22.00 -25.24 9.03
N ASN A 64 22.55 -26.14 9.83
CA ASN A 64 23.62 -27.04 9.39
C ASN A 64 23.06 -28.27 8.63
N ILE A 65 22.25 -27.99 7.59
CA ILE A 65 21.60 -28.98 6.73
C ILE A 65 22.00 -28.84 5.26
N VAL A 66 22.75 -27.79 4.91
CA VAL A 66 23.23 -27.49 3.56
C VAL A 66 24.63 -26.86 3.62
N GLU A 67 25.43 -27.01 2.58
CA GLU A 67 26.74 -26.37 2.44
C GLU A 67 26.66 -25.10 1.58
N TRP A 68 27.46 -24.08 1.94
CA TRP A 68 27.43 -22.79 1.23
C TRP A 68 27.81 -22.90 -0.24
N ASP A 69 28.77 -23.77 -0.58
CA ASP A 69 29.22 -24.00 -1.96
C ASP A 69 28.09 -24.43 -2.92
N LEU A 70 26.96 -24.92 -2.39
CA LEU A 70 25.81 -25.37 -3.17
C LEU A 70 24.72 -24.29 -3.33
N VAL A 71 24.70 -23.28 -2.46
CA VAL A 71 23.56 -22.35 -2.35
C VAL A 71 23.94 -20.87 -2.36
N ALA A 72 25.19 -20.52 -2.10
CA ALA A 72 25.62 -19.13 -1.95
C ALA A 72 25.38 -18.31 -3.22
N ASP A 73 25.73 -18.83 -4.40
CA ASP A 73 25.52 -18.14 -5.68
C ASP A 73 24.02 -17.95 -5.99
N ASN A 74 23.20 -18.95 -5.67
CA ASN A 74 21.75 -18.85 -5.86
C ASN A 74 21.15 -17.76 -4.95
N LEU A 75 21.54 -17.74 -3.67
CA LEU A 75 21.12 -16.69 -2.74
C LEU A 75 21.61 -15.32 -3.19
N GLN A 76 22.83 -15.20 -3.72
CA GLN A 76 23.32 -13.94 -4.26
C GLN A 76 22.42 -13.43 -5.38
N ASN A 77 22.00 -14.30 -6.31
CA ASN A 77 21.11 -13.90 -7.40
C ASN A 77 19.74 -13.44 -6.89
N ILE A 78 19.18 -14.15 -5.92
CA ILE A 78 17.90 -13.76 -5.28
C ILE A 78 18.03 -12.41 -4.59
N ILE A 79 19.13 -12.18 -3.87
CA ILE A 79 19.39 -10.90 -3.21
C ILE A 79 19.50 -9.79 -4.27
N LEU A 80 20.22 -10.02 -5.37
CA LEU A 80 20.38 -9.04 -6.44
C LEU A 80 19.04 -8.70 -7.11
N GLU A 81 18.27 -9.72 -7.50
CA GLU A 81 16.95 -9.55 -8.11
C GLU A 81 16.00 -8.81 -7.17
N SER A 82 15.95 -9.20 -5.90
CA SER A 82 15.15 -8.50 -4.89
C SER A 82 15.58 -7.04 -4.71
N LEU A 83 16.88 -6.73 -4.75
CA LEU A 83 17.39 -5.37 -4.60
C LEU A 83 17.17 -4.50 -5.84
N ASP A 84 16.98 -5.10 -7.01
CA ASP A 84 16.64 -4.42 -8.26
C ASP A 84 15.13 -4.12 -8.32
N ASP A 85 14.29 -5.08 -7.93
CA ASP A 85 12.84 -4.91 -7.86
C ASP A 85 12.42 -4.00 -6.70
N PHE A 86 13.13 -4.09 -5.58
CA PHE A 86 12.87 -3.37 -4.34
C PHE A 86 14.11 -2.56 -3.91
N PRO A 87 14.24 -1.29 -4.35
CA PRO A 87 15.42 -0.48 -4.06
C PRO A 87 15.58 -0.12 -2.58
N GLU A 88 14.50 -0.16 -1.79
CA GLU A 88 14.53 0.05 -0.33
C GLU A 88 14.53 -1.31 0.40
N ILE A 89 15.15 -1.39 1.59
CA ILE A 89 15.16 -2.65 2.37
C ILE A 89 13.91 -2.79 3.23
N ILE A 90 13.51 -1.70 3.89
CA ILE A 90 12.38 -1.67 4.81
C ILE A 90 11.33 -0.78 4.18
N TYR A 91 10.23 -1.38 3.77
CA TYR A 91 9.06 -0.64 3.35
C TYR A 91 8.25 -0.28 4.60
N SER A 92 7.49 0.80 4.56
CA SER A 92 6.43 0.95 5.57
C SER A 92 5.43 -0.18 5.36
N GLU A 93 5.06 -0.92 6.41
CA GLU A 93 3.75 -1.57 6.40
C GLU A 93 2.74 -0.44 6.17
N GLU A 94 2.24 -0.30 4.95
CA GLU A 94 1.11 0.56 4.75
C GLU A 94 -0.01 0.00 5.60
N SER A 95 -0.32 0.72 6.68
CA SER A 95 -1.41 0.44 7.60
C SER A 95 -2.54 -0.30 6.89
N THR A 96 -2.74 -1.55 7.29
CA THR A 96 -3.92 -2.33 6.94
C THR A 96 -5.12 -1.92 7.82
N ALA A 97 -5.10 -0.74 8.42
CA ALA A 97 -6.35 -0.11 8.83
C ALA A 97 -7.07 0.35 7.56
N PRO A 98 -8.30 -0.11 7.31
CA PRO A 98 -9.05 0.35 6.15
C PRO A 98 -9.29 1.84 6.30
N ILE A 99 -8.76 2.64 5.37
CA ILE A 99 -8.95 4.10 5.34
C ILE A 99 -10.44 4.43 5.25
N PHE A 100 -11.26 3.50 4.74
CA PHE A 100 -12.69 3.62 4.59
C PHE A 100 -13.48 2.49 5.26
N TYR A 101 -14.68 2.79 5.72
CA TYR A 101 -15.70 1.79 6.08
C TYR A 101 -17.06 2.13 5.44
N SER A 102 -17.91 1.15 5.21
CA SER A 102 -19.22 1.35 4.56
C SER A 102 -20.35 1.51 5.58
N GLU A 103 -21.20 2.53 5.39
CA GLU A 103 -22.45 2.76 6.11
C GLU A 103 -23.64 2.60 5.14
N LYS A 104 -24.62 1.78 5.53
CA LYS A 104 -25.87 1.65 4.79
C LYS A 104 -26.67 2.94 4.90
N THR A 105 -27.26 3.37 3.80
CA THR A 105 -28.20 4.50 3.80
C THR A 105 -29.65 3.99 3.77
N PRO A 106 -30.65 4.82 4.11
CA PRO A 106 -32.05 4.46 3.91
C PRO A 106 -32.42 4.20 2.45
N ASN A 107 -31.64 4.72 1.50
CA ASN A 107 -31.81 4.46 0.07
C ASN A 107 -31.03 3.19 -0.32
N PRO A 108 -31.69 2.10 -0.72
CA PRO A 108 -31.02 0.84 -1.08
C PRO A 108 -30.09 0.98 -2.31
N SER A 109 -30.29 2.00 -3.15
CA SER A 109 -29.42 2.27 -4.29
C SER A 109 -28.14 3.01 -3.91
N VAL A 110 -27.96 3.40 -2.64
CA VAL A 110 -26.86 4.25 -2.18
C VAL A 110 -26.16 3.68 -0.94
N VAL A 111 -24.84 3.60 -1.00
CA VAL A 111 -23.98 3.30 0.16
C VAL A 111 -22.99 4.44 0.36
N LYS A 112 -22.73 4.75 1.62
CA LYS A 112 -21.76 5.75 2.05
C LYS A 112 -20.47 5.06 2.48
N PHE A 113 -19.34 5.52 1.97
CA PHE A 113 -18.00 5.07 2.31
C PHE A 113 -17.30 6.19 3.10
N VAL A 114 -17.08 5.98 4.39
CA VAL A 114 -16.58 7.00 5.31
C VAL A 114 -15.10 6.81 5.53
N SER A 115 -14.32 7.87 5.35
CA SER A 115 -12.90 7.89 5.61
C SER A 115 -12.58 8.35 7.03
N GLU A 116 -11.51 7.79 7.60
CA GLU A 116 -10.88 8.29 8.83
C GLU A 116 -10.23 9.67 8.64
N HIS A 117 -9.98 10.08 7.40
CA HIS A 117 -9.36 11.36 7.05
C HIS A 117 -10.28 12.23 6.20
N GLN A 118 -10.07 13.54 6.27
CA GLN A 118 -10.78 14.48 5.41
C GLN A 118 -10.34 14.30 3.94
N LEU A 119 -11.31 14.23 3.03
CA LEU A 119 -11.09 14.05 1.60
C LEU A 119 -11.09 15.40 0.86
N ILE A 120 -12.07 16.25 1.15
CA ILE A 120 -12.24 17.61 0.58
C ILE A 120 -12.75 18.58 1.65
N ASP A 121 -12.72 19.89 1.38
CA ASP A 121 -13.36 20.92 2.22
C ASP A 121 -14.61 21.44 1.49
N GLY A 122 -15.78 20.88 1.82
CA GLY A 122 -17.03 21.12 1.09
C GLY A 122 -17.57 19.84 0.46
N PHE A 123 -18.35 19.98 -0.61
CA PHE A 123 -18.97 18.85 -1.30
C PHE A 123 -18.82 18.92 -2.82
N LEU A 124 -18.99 17.77 -3.45
CA LEU A 124 -18.98 17.59 -4.88
C LEU A 124 -20.00 16.51 -5.27
N GLU A 125 -20.80 16.77 -6.29
CA GLU A 125 -21.77 15.83 -6.84
C GLU A 125 -21.44 15.64 -8.32
N LEU A 126 -21.30 14.38 -8.75
CA LEU A 126 -20.93 14.01 -10.11
C LEU A 126 -21.85 12.91 -10.61
N LYS A 127 -22.51 13.14 -11.74
CA LYS A 127 -23.49 12.22 -12.34
C LYS A 127 -23.00 11.55 -13.62
N SER A 128 -21.79 11.89 -14.05
CA SER A 128 -21.24 11.38 -15.30
C SER A 128 -19.71 11.36 -15.30
N LEU A 129 -19.15 10.53 -16.17
CA LEU A 129 -17.71 10.50 -16.42
C LEU A 129 -17.19 11.84 -16.98
N GLN A 130 -18.02 12.59 -17.71
CA GLN A 130 -17.65 13.93 -18.21
C GLN A 130 -17.50 14.94 -17.08
N GLU A 131 -18.42 14.95 -16.11
CA GLU A 131 -18.31 15.81 -14.92
C GLU A 131 -17.08 15.45 -14.07
N ALA A 132 -16.69 14.18 -14.09
CA ALA A 132 -15.55 13.66 -13.34
C ALA A 132 -14.18 13.91 -14.00
N GLU A 133 -14.10 14.58 -15.15
CA GLU A 133 -12.83 14.78 -15.89
C GLU A 133 -11.69 15.35 -15.03
N LYS A 134 -12.04 16.30 -14.14
CA LYS A 134 -11.11 16.98 -13.24
C LYS A 134 -11.03 16.36 -11.85
N VAL A 135 -11.66 15.22 -11.64
CA VAL A 135 -11.78 14.53 -10.36
C VAL A 135 -11.25 13.10 -10.54
N PRO A 136 -9.93 12.87 -10.39
CA PRO A 136 -9.31 11.59 -10.72
C PRO A 136 -9.98 10.38 -10.06
N LEU A 137 -10.38 10.52 -8.79
CA LEU A 137 -11.09 9.48 -8.04
C LEU A 137 -12.42 9.09 -8.72
N ALA A 138 -13.27 10.08 -8.99
CA ALA A 138 -14.56 9.85 -9.60
C ALA A 138 -14.43 9.34 -11.04
N LYS A 139 -13.45 9.84 -11.79
CA LYS A 139 -13.16 9.37 -13.15
C LYS A 139 -12.85 7.88 -13.16
N LYS A 140 -12.00 7.43 -12.23
CA LYS A 140 -11.70 5.99 -12.07
C LYS A 140 -12.90 5.21 -11.55
N LEU A 141 -13.71 5.77 -10.65
CA LEU A 141 -14.94 5.11 -10.21
C LEU A 141 -15.89 4.84 -11.39
N PHE A 142 -16.20 5.85 -12.19
CA PHE A 142 -17.03 5.68 -13.38
C PHE A 142 -16.41 4.75 -14.44
N GLY A 143 -15.08 4.79 -14.61
CA GLY A 143 -14.38 3.97 -15.60
C GLY A 143 -14.27 2.49 -15.22
N ASN A 144 -14.03 2.19 -13.93
CA ASN A 144 -13.79 0.82 -13.45
C ASN A 144 -15.07 0.11 -13.00
N PHE A 145 -16.12 0.87 -12.67
CA PHE A 145 -17.35 0.34 -12.11
C PHE A 145 -18.55 0.80 -12.95
N PRO A 146 -18.94 0.03 -13.99
CA PRO A 146 -20.00 0.44 -14.92
C PRO A 146 -21.38 0.58 -14.28
N PHE A 147 -21.56 0.05 -13.07
CA PHE A 147 -22.79 0.17 -12.29
C PHE A 147 -22.89 1.48 -11.49
N VAL A 148 -21.81 2.29 -11.42
CA VAL A 148 -21.81 3.57 -10.70
C VAL A 148 -22.57 4.61 -11.52
N LYS A 149 -23.67 5.10 -10.96
CA LYS A 149 -24.54 6.11 -11.55
C LYS A 149 -24.18 7.51 -11.09
N GLU A 150 -23.82 7.66 -9.83
CA GLU A 150 -23.54 8.96 -9.22
C GLU A 150 -22.52 8.81 -8.10
N VAL A 151 -21.62 9.79 -7.99
CA VAL A 151 -20.63 9.89 -6.93
C VAL A 151 -20.80 11.23 -6.25
N PHE A 152 -21.04 11.20 -4.94
CA PHE A 152 -21.11 12.37 -4.09
C PHE A 152 -19.98 12.31 -3.06
N ILE A 153 -19.16 13.35 -2.99
CA ILE A 153 -18.06 13.46 -2.02
C ILE A 153 -18.39 14.62 -1.10
N ASN A 154 -18.29 14.44 0.21
CA ASN A 154 -18.46 15.54 1.16
C ASN A 154 -17.59 15.31 2.38
N ASP A 155 -16.78 16.33 2.69
CA ASP A 155 -15.84 16.34 3.81
C ASP A 155 -14.99 15.07 3.86
N ASN A 156 -15.40 14.08 4.67
CA ASN A 156 -14.69 12.81 4.88
C ASN A 156 -15.39 11.57 4.30
N PHE A 157 -16.44 11.69 3.49
CA PHE A 157 -17.11 10.51 2.92
C PHE A 157 -17.42 10.61 1.45
N ILE A 158 -17.63 9.44 0.83
CA ILE A 158 -18.04 9.26 -0.56
C ILE A 158 -19.33 8.44 -0.56
N SER A 159 -20.43 8.99 -1.05
CA SER A 159 -21.64 8.24 -1.36
C SER A 159 -21.63 7.83 -2.82
N ILE A 160 -21.91 6.56 -3.07
CA ILE A 160 -22.00 6.02 -4.42
C ILE A 160 -23.44 5.54 -4.64
N THR A 161 -24.07 6.03 -5.70
CA THR A 161 -25.35 5.51 -6.19
C THR A 161 -25.09 4.51 -7.29
N LYS A 162 -25.65 3.31 -7.18
CA LYS A 162 -25.57 2.27 -8.22
C LYS A 162 -26.84 2.21 -9.08
N ILE A 163 -26.75 1.53 -10.21
CA ILE A 163 -27.92 1.03 -10.95
C ILE A 163 -28.58 -0.16 -10.22
N ASP A 164 -29.80 -0.51 -10.59
CA ASP A 164 -30.61 -1.48 -9.84
C ASP A 164 -30.10 -2.93 -9.97
N ASP A 165 -29.47 -3.29 -11.08
CA ASP A 165 -29.09 -4.67 -11.44
C ASP A 165 -27.89 -5.27 -10.68
N VAL A 166 -27.39 -4.62 -9.63
CA VAL A 166 -26.18 -5.07 -8.90
C VAL A 166 -26.43 -5.06 -7.39
N SER A 167 -25.98 -6.08 -6.65
CA SER A 167 -26.11 -6.09 -5.18
C SER A 167 -24.95 -5.36 -4.51
N TRP A 168 -25.23 -4.52 -3.50
CA TRP A 168 -24.19 -3.91 -2.69
C TRP A 168 -23.32 -4.95 -1.96
N GLU A 169 -23.89 -6.09 -1.58
CA GLU A 169 -23.15 -7.15 -0.88
C GLU A 169 -21.99 -7.71 -1.74
N GLU A 170 -22.14 -7.68 -3.07
CA GLU A 170 -21.14 -8.20 -4.01
C GLU A 170 -20.04 -7.18 -4.33
N ILE A 171 -20.36 -5.87 -4.28
CA ILE A 171 -19.47 -4.81 -4.76
C ILE A 171 -18.84 -3.96 -3.64
N THR A 172 -19.38 -4.01 -2.42
CA THR A 172 -18.93 -3.12 -1.32
C THR A 172 -17.45 -3.32 -1.02
N GLN A 173 -16.98 -4.57 -0.87
CA GLN A 173 -15.58 -4.84 -0.58
C GLN A 173 -14.65 -4.35 -1.69
N LYS A 174 -15.01 -4.63 -2.95
CA LYS A 174 -14.24 -4.19 -4.12
C LYS A 174 -14.09 -2.68 -4.19
N ILE A 175 -15.12 -1.93 -3.78
CA ILE A 175 -15.07 -0.47 -3.71
C ILE A 175 -14.20 0.00 -2.54
N LEU A 176 -14.33 -0.62 -1.35
CA LEU A 176 -13.49 -0.30 -0.19
C LEU A 176 -12.01 -0.47 -0.49
N ASP A 177 -11.64 -1.58 -1.12
CA ASP A 177 -10.26 -1.86 -1.54
C ASP A 177 -9.79 -0.79 -2.53
N PHE A 178 -10.58 -0.52 -3.58
CA PHE A 178 -10.26 0.51 -4.56
C PHE A 178 -10.09 1.90 -3.95
N LEU A 179 -10.98 2.33 -3.05
CA LEU A 179 -10.90 3.66 -2.41
C LEU A 179 -9.67 3.76 -1.50
N SER A 180 -9.37 2.70 -0.76
CA SER A 180 -8.20 2.64 0.12
C SER A 180 -6.91 2.69 -0.70
N ASP A 181 -6.81 1.88 -1.75
CA ASP A 181 -5.66 1.85 -2.66
C ASP A 181 -5.47 3.18 -3.39
N PHE A 182 -6.57 3.83 -3.78
CA PHE A 182 -6.52 5.11 -4.46
C PHE A 182 -5.93 6.20 -3.57
N ILE A 183 -6.39 6.31 -2.31
CA ILE A 183 -5.90 7.33 -1.38
C ILE A 183 -4.46 7.04 -0.92
N LYS A 184 -4.06 5.78 -0.83
CA LYS A 184 -2.68 5.37 -0.50
C LYS A 184 -1.69 5.76 -1.59
N ASN A 185 -2.00 5.39 -2.83
CA ASN A 185 -1.09 5.60 -3.97
C ASN A 185 -1.12 7.03 -4.51
N GLU A 186 -2.26 7.71 -4.45
CA GLU A 186 -2.39 9.10 -4.89
C GLU A 186 -2.49 10.01 -3.66
N LYS A 187 -1.35 10.60 -3.25
CA LYS A 187 -1.30 11.67 -2.23
C LYS A 187 -2.42 12.68 -2.52
N LEU A 188 -3.46 12.67 -1.69
CA LEU A 188 -4.56 13.65 -1.53
C LEU A 188 -4.85 14.51 -2.77
N VAL A 189 -6.02 14.29 -3.39
CA VAL A 189 -7.13 15.22 -3.74
C VAL A 189 -6.87 16.75 -3.87
N SER A 190 -5.63 17.21 -4.02
CA SER A 190 -5.17 18.56 -3.67
C SER A 190 -5.36 19.61 -4.75
N LYS A 191 -6.04 19.25 -5.86
CA LYS A 191 -6.56 20.19 -6.87
C LYS A 191 -7.84 19.65 -7.50
N ILE A 192 -8.87 19.39 -6.69
CA ILE A 192 -10.22 19.24 -7.26
C ILE A 192 -10.78 20.63 -7.56
N GLU A 193 -11.05 20.90 -8.84
CA GLU A 193 -11.85 22.05 -9.26
C GLU A 193 -13.34 21.71 -9.16
N GLY A 194 -14.17 22.68 -8.79
CA GLY A 194 -15.63 22.51 -8.71
C GLY A 194 -16.18 22.15 -7.33
N ILE A 195 -15.35 22.17 -6.28
CA ILE A 195 -15.80 21.99 -4.89
C ILE A 195 -16.79 23.11 -4.52
N GLN A 196 -17.98 22.72 -4.08
CA GLN A 196 -18.97 23.62 -3.52
C GLN A 196 -18.76 23.73 -2.02
N GLN A 197 -18.75 24.95 -1.49
CA GLN A 197 -18.55 25.18 -0.06
C GLN A 197 -19.81 24.81 0.74
N ASN A 198 -19.62 24.14 1.89
CA ASN A 198 -20.71 23.87 2.83
C ASN A 198 -21.24 25.21 3.39
N ALA A 199 -22.55 25.45 3.27
CA ALA A 199 -23.20 26.73 3.62
C ALA A 199 -23.08 27.18 5.09
N SER A 200 -22.40 26.40 5.94
CA SER A 200 -22.25 26.64 7.38
C SER A 200 -20.94 27.34 7.78
N LYS A 201 -19.97 27.55 6.88
CA LYS A 201 -18.70 28.27 7.19
C LYS A 201 -18.68 29.76 6.83
N SER A 202 -19.78 30.33 6.33
CA SER A 202 -19.82 31.73 5.86
C SER A 202 -20.17 32.78 6.93
N VAL A 203 -20.17 32.45 8.23
CA VAL A 203 -20.46 33.43 9.30
C VAL A 203 -19.44 33.37 10.44
N ALA A 204 -18.16 33.64 10.14
CA ALA A 204 -17.18 34.05 11.16
C ALA A 204 -15.94 34.68 10.51
N ASN A 205 -16.09 35.91 10.02
CA ASN A 205 -15.12 37.02 10.18
C ASN A 205 -15.42 38.14 9.19
N LYS A 206 -16.47 38.91 9.51
CA LYS A 206 -16.53 40.33 9.23
C LYS A 206 -17.01 41.02 10.50
N GLN A 207 -16.05 41.52 11.29
CA GLN A 207 -16.00 42.88 11.88
C GLN A 207 -14.94 42.91 12.99
#